data_AF-A0A653XGS2-F1
#
_entry.id   AF-A0A653XGS2-F1
#
_cell.length_a   1.000
_cell.length_b   1.000
_cell.length_c   1.000
_cell.angle_alpha   90.00
_cell.angle_beta   90.00
_cell.angle_gamma   90.00
#
_symmetry.space_group_name_H-M   'P 1'
#
loop_
_entity.id
_entity.type
_entity.pdbx_description
1 polymer ?
#
loop_
_entity_poly.entity_id
_entity_poly.type
_entity_poly.pdbx_seq_one_letter_code
_entity_poly.pdbx_strand_id
1 'polypeptide(L)'
;MSRAADESSEPDRHGPSGGHAQRAMGGADSAGQPWAGRSFQPNASSGDDGSAPERLIESLRRFRAGEVGEAEVVDAFRDSRLLIPLVAHLGEAGENEHGQLVDKSQELSIVTVTGPDGRTVLPVFSSVQAMSAWNRTARPIPADGVRVALAAASEQTDVVVLDPTSSTEFAVRRPALWAIAQSQPWTPSFADPLVRDAFERSIEQELAVVSVRLRAGDPEAKLAGSELVVELGLLQGLTQQELDAVLARLAQRWAADEVIATRVDSLAVSLRPAD
;
A
#
# COMPACT_ATOMS: atom_id res chain seq x y z
N MET A 1 76.37 -62.72 31.84
CA MET A 1 75.78 -63.27 33.08
C MET A 1 74.29 -63.05 33.02
N SER A 2 73.51 -64.15 32.98
CA SER A 2 72.07 -64.28 33.32
C SER A 2 71.03 -63.40 32.62
N ARG A 3 69.85 -63.86 32.21
CA ARG A 3 69.21 -65.19 32.09
C ARG A 3 67.88 -64.95 31.37
N ALA A 4 67.40 -65.95 30.64
CA ALA A 4 66.13 -65.99 29.92
C ALA A 4 64.90 -66.20 30.83
N ALA A 5 63.71 -65.82 30.32
CA ALA A 5 62.40 -66.50 30.37
C ALA A 5 61.37 -65.52 29.76
N ASP A 6 60.77 -65.72 28.59
CA ASP A 6 59.90 -66.81 28.09
C ASP A 6 58.45 -66.76 28.63
N GLU A 7 57.50 -66.66 27.67
CA GLU A 7 56.14 -67.22 27.61
C GLU A 7 55.14 -66.98 28.77
N SER A 8 53.84 -66.69 28.62
CA SER A 8 52.84 -66.74 27.55
C SER A 8 51.59 -65.95 28.00
N SER A 9 50.71 -65.58 27.07
CA SER A 9 49.23 -65.83 27.08
C SER A 9 48.43 -64.65 26.49
N GLU A 10 48.06 -64.79 25.22
CA GLU A 10 46.84 -64.21 24.63
C GLU A 10 45.67 -65.19 24.88
N PRO A 11 44.36 -64.79 24.83
CA PRO A 11 43.79 -64.38 23.54
C PRO A 11 42.64 -63.35 23.55
N ASP A 12 42.38 -62.83 22.34
CA ASP A 12 41.05 -62.63 21.73
C ASP A 12 40.16 -61.44 22.16
N ARG A 13 40.12 -60.37 21.33
CA ARG A 13 39.08 -60.14 20.30
C ARG A 13 38.83 -58.66 19.92
N HIS A 14 38.84 -58.44 18.61
CA HIS A 14 37.98 -57.54 17.82
C HIS A 14 38.06 -56.02 18.02
N GLY A 15 38.68 -55.36 17.04
CA GLY A 15 38.39 -53.97 16.67
C GLY A 15 39.03 -53.64 15.32
N PRO A 16 38.25 -53.50 14.23
CA PRO A 16 38.78 -53.39 12.88
C PRO A 16 39.27 -51.99 12.52
N SER A 17 40.17 -51.99 11.54
CA SER A 17 40.62 -50.88 10.72
C SER A 17 39.49 -50.14 10.01
N GLY A 18 39.69 -48.85 9.75
CA GLY A 18 39.19 -48.18 8.55
C GLY A 18 38.20 -47.03 8.77
N GLY A 19 38.45 -45.91 8.10
CA GLY A 19 37.39 -44.96 7.77
C GLY A 19 37.75 -43.47 7.83
N HIS A 20 38.83 -43.03 7.18
CA HIS A 20 38.87 -41.64 6.72
C HIS A 20 37.93 -41.47 5.51
N ALA A 21 37.13 -40.40 5.57
CA ALA A 21 36.39 -39.74 4.49
C ALA A 21 35.00 -40.30 4.10
N GLN A 22 33.95 -39.63 4.57
CA GLN A 22 32.88 -39.18 3.68
C GLN A 22 32.26 -37.88 4.18
N ARG A 23 32.77 -36.78 3.64
CA ARG A 23 32.18 -35.44 3.71
C ARG A 23 30.89 -35.50 2.87
N ALA A 24 29.77 -35.11 3.46
CA ALA A 24 28.43 -35.20 2.90
C ALA A 24 28.38 -34.75 1.42
N MET A 25 28.01 -35.68 0.53
CA MET A 25 27.50 -35.35 -0.79
C MET A 25 26.14 -34.69 -0.56
N GLY A 26 26.17 -33.36 -0.46
CA GLY A 26 24.95 -32.56 -0.35
C GLY A 26 24.02 -32.97 -1.48
N GLY A 27 22.84 -33.45 -1.12
CA GLY A 27 21.71 -33.66 -2.03
C GLY A 27 20.45 -32.95 -1.54
N ALA A 28 20.54 -32.22 -0.42
CA ALA A 28 19.42 -31.68 0.30
C ALA A 28 19.74 -30.32 0.96
N ASP A 29 18.74 -29.42 1.03
CA ASP A 29 18.89 -28.09 1.65
C ASP A 29 19.14 -28.16 3.16
N SER A 30 19.31 -27.00 3.81
CA SER A 30 19.58 -26.90 5.26
C SER A 30 18.48 -27.52 6.13
N ALA A 31 17.31 -27.84 5.57
CA ALA A 31 16.22 -28.55 6.23
C ALA A 31 16.17 -30.05 5.86
N GLY A 32 17.18 -30.57 5.15
CA GLY A 32 17.26 -31.97 4.75
C GLY A 32 16.35 -32.33 3.56
N GLN A 33 15.82 -31.35 2.83
CA GLN A 33 14.93 -31.60 1.70
C GLN A 33 15.70 -31.74 0.38
N PRO A 34 15.49 -32.82 -0.41
CA PRO A 34 16.22 -33.06 -1.64
C PRO A 34 16.09 -31.92 -2.67
N TRP A 35 17.19 -31.61 -3.38
CA TRP A 35 17.16 -30.65 -4.49
C TRP A 35 16.58 -31.24 -5.78
N ALA A 36 16.57 -32.57 -5.91
CA ALA A 36 16.09 -33.26 -7.10
C ALA A 36 14.60 -32.92 -7.38
N GLY A 37 14.31 -32.56 -8.63
CA GLY A 37 12.94 -32.24 -9.08
C GLY A 37 12.49 -30.79 -8.83
N ARG A 38 13.32 -29.94 -8.21
CA ARG A 38 13.02 -28.50 -8.11
C ARG A 38 13.35 -27.82 -9.43
N SER A 39 12.43 -27.01 -9.94
CA SER A 39 12.67 -26.09 -11.04
C SER A 39 12.48 -24.66 -10.54
N PHE A 40 13.42 -23.78 -10.87
CA PHE A 40 13.22 -22.35 -10.65
C PHE A 40 12.39 -21.82 -11.81
N GLN A 41 11.24 -21.22 -11.49
CA GLN A 41 10.54 -20.42 -12.48
C GLN A 41 11.37 -19.14 -12.74
N PRO A 42 11.44 -18.66 -13.99
CA PRO A 42 12.08 -17.39 -14.29
C PRO A 42 11.51 -16.28 -13.41
N ASN A 43 12.38 -15.53 -12.72
CA ASN A 43 11.95 -14.37 -11.96
C ASN A 43 11.66 -13.22 -12.93
N ALA A 44 10.41 -12.77 -12.98
CA ALA A 44 9.99 -11.64 -13.80
C ALA A 44 10.75 -10.34 -13.48
N SER A 45 11.33 -10.22 -12.27
CA SER A 45 12.09 -9.06 -11.81
C SER A 45 13.61 -9.17 -12.04
N SER A 46 14.10 -10.16 -12.79
CA SER A 46 15.54 -10.39 -12.99
C SER A 46 16.28 -9.27 -13.74
N GLY A 47 15.55 -8.38 -14.44
CA GLY A 47 16.08 -7.19 -15.12
C GLY A 47 15.64 -5.86 -14.53
N ASP A 48 14.99 -5.87 -13.36
CA ASP A 48 14.56 -4.64 -12.68
C ASP A 48 15.76 -3.96 -12.02
N ASP A 49 16.13 -2.78 -12.49
CA ASP A 49 17.24 -1.98 -11.97
C ASP A 49 16.83 -1.11 -10.76
N GLY A 50 15.55 -1.21 -10.35
CA GLY A 50 14.99 -0.47 -9.23
C GLY A 50 14.71 1.01 -9.53
N SER A 51 14.88 1.46 -10.78
CA SER A 51 14.51 2.80 -11.23
C SER A 51 13.00 2.96 -11.38
N ALA A 52 12.51 4.19 -11.32
CA ALA A 52 11.09 4.47 -11.42
C ALA A 52 10.55 4.20 -12.83
N PRO A 53 9.37 3.58 -12.98
CA PRO A 53 8.77 3.35 -14.30
C PRO A 53 8.55 4.65 -15.07
N GLU A 54 9.08 4.74 -16.29
CA GLU A 54 9.07 5.97 -17.11
C GLU A 54 7.65 6.51 -17.34
N ARG A 55 6.69 5.63 -17.66
CA ARG A 55 5.28 6.01 -17.87
C ARG A 55 4.66 6.65 -16.62
N LEU A 56 4.97 6.14 -15.43
CA LEU A 56 4.48 6.68 -14.17
C LEU A 56 5.08 8.07 -13.90
N ILE A 57 6.40 8.21 -14.03
CA ILE A 57 7.08 9.50 -13.83
C ILE A 57 6.60 10.56 -14.81
N GLU A 58 6.42 10.20 -16.09
CA GLU A 58 5.90 11.14 -17.08
C GLU A 58 4.46 11.55 -16.80
N SER A 59 3.58 10.61 -16.40
CA SER A 59 2.21 10.94 -16.01
C SER A 59 2.16 11.91 -14.82
N LEU A 60 3.01 11.69 -13.80
CA LEU A 60 3.13 12.57 -12.64
C LEU A 60 3.64 13.95 -13.04
N ARG A 61 4.65 14.03 -13.91
CA ARG A 61 5.18 15.30 -14.43
C ARG A 61 4.09 16.10 -15.14
N ARG A 62 3.36 15.46 -16.06
CA ARG A 62 2.26 16.08 -16.82
C ARG A 62 1.10 16.51 -15.91
N PHE A 63 0.77 15.69 -14.91
CA PHE A 63 -0.25 16.03 -13.91
C PHE A 63 0.16 17.26 -13.10
N ARG A 64 1.41 17.32 -12.62
CA ARG A 64 1.96 18.49 -11.90
C ARG A 64 2.00 19.75 -12.76
N ALA A 65 2.15 19.60 -14.09
CA ALA A 65 2.07 20.69 -15.05
C ALA A 65 0.63 21.09 -15.44
N GLY A 66 -0.39 20.36 -14.96
CA GLY A 66 -1.80 20.58 -15.31
C GLY A 66 -2.16 20.17 -16.75
N GLU A 67 -1.33 19.37 -17.41
CA GLU A 67 -1.54 18.89 -18.78
C GLU A 67 -2.52 17.71 -18.83
N VAL A 68 -2.63 16.95 -17.74
CA VAL A 68 -3.49 15.76 -17.59
C VAL A 68 -4.14 15.75 -16.22
N GLY A 69 -5.20 14.95 -16.04
CA GLY A 69 -5.87 14.76 -14.76
C GLY A 69 -5.35 13.55 -13.97
N GLU A 70 -5.84 13.40 -12.74
CA GLU A 70 -5.47 12.31 -11.82
C GLU A 70 -5.70 10.90 -12.41
N ALA A 71 -6.71 10.73 -13.26
CA ALA A 71 -7.04 9.45 -13.90
C ALA A 71 -5.85 8.87 -14.68
N GLU A 72 -5.07 9.71 -15.37
CA GLU A 72 -3.93 9.24 -16.16
C GLU A 72 -2.79 8.73 -15.26
N VAL A 73 -2.59 9.35 -14.09
CA VAL A 73 -1.64 8.88 -13.08
C VAL A 73 -2.11 7.56 -12.48
N VAL A 74 -3.39 7.43 -12.16
CA VAL A 74 -3.99 6.20 -11.60
C VAL A 74 -3.87 5.03 -12.58
N ASP A 75 -4.06 5.27 -13.88
CA ASP A 75 -3.88 4.23 -14.90
C ASP A 75 -2.40 3.86 -15.08
N ALA A 76 -1.48 4.83 -15.06
CA ALA A 76 -0.04 4.53 -15.07
C ALA A 76 0.39 3.76 -13.81
N PHE A 77 -0.15 4.11 -12.65
CA PHE A 77 0.11 3.44 -11.37
C PHE A 77 -0.32 1.97 -11.40
N ARG A 78 -1.51 1.68 -11.93
CA ARG A 78 -2.08 0.33 -12.01
C ARG A 78 -1.13 -0.68 -12.68
N ASP A 79 -0.51 -0.26 -13.79
CA ASP A 79 0.35 -1.12 -14.62
C ASP A 79 1.82 -1.09 -14.18
N SER A 80 2.18 -0.20 -13.25
CA SER A 80 3.56 0.03 -12.87
C SER A 80 4.07 -0.99 -11.86
N ARG A 81 5.34 -1.37 -12.00
CA ARG A 81 6.08 -1.97 -10.90
C ARG A 81 6.27 -0.91 -9.81
N LEU A 82 5.78 -1.21 -8.61
CA LEU A 82 5.90 -0.44 -7.39
C LEU A 82 6.64 -1.25 -6.34
N LEU A 83 7.09 -0.60 -5.27
CA LEU A 83 7.78 -1.23 -4.15
C LEU A 83 6.96 -1.03 -2.88
N ILE A 84 6.54 -2.13 -2.27
CA ILE A 84 5.97 -2.13 -0.92
C ILE A 84 7.15 -2.24 0.07
N PRO A 85 7.29 -1.32 1.03
CA PRO A 85 8.36 -1.37 2.02
C PRO A 85 8.06 -2.43 3.08
N LEU A 86 8.99 -3.36 3.28
CA LEU A 86 9.03 -4.18 4.49
C LEU A 86 10.02 -3.60 5.49
N VAL A 87 9.63 -3.49 6.75
CA VAL A 87 10.53 -3.14 7.84
C VAL A 87 10.52 -4.29 8.84
N ALA A 88 11.70 -4.61 9.39
CA ALA A 88 11.81 -5.58 10.45
C ALA A 88 11.18 -5.02 11.73
N HIS A 89 10.18 -5.70 12.26
CA HIS A 89 9.71 -5.48 13.62
C HIS A 89 10.50 -6.40 14.55
N LEU A 90 11.08 -5.83 15.61
CA LEU A 90 11.57 -6.62 16.74
C LEU A 90 10.34 -7.18 17.45
N GLY A 91 10.12 -8.50 17.37
CA GLY A 91 9.07 -9.15 18.16
C GLY A 91 9.32 -8.92 19.66
N GLU A 92 8.26 -8.77 20.45
CA GLU A 92 8.38 -8.59 21.91
C GLU A 92 9.20 -9.73 22.51
N ALA A 93 10.26 -9.45 23.28
CA ALA A 93 11.05 -10.51 23.91
C ALA A 93 10.16 -11.42 24.76
N GLY A 94 10.33 -12.74 24.63
CA GLY A 94 9.63 -13.72 25.47
C GLY A 94 10.65 -14.49 26.30
N GLU A 95 10.41 -14.61 27.60
CA GLU A 95 11.14 -15.54 28.44
C GLU A 95 10.60 -16.96 28.20
N ASN A 96 11.49 -17.91 27.95
CA ASN A 96 11.10 -19.33 27.96
C ASN A 96 10.91 -19.82 29.40
N GLU A 97 10.42 -21.05 29.58
CA GLU A 97 10.18 -21.69 30.90
C GLU A 97 11.43 -21.79 31.81
N HIS A 98 12.60 -21.41 31.30
CA HIS A 98 13.89 -21.43 32.01
C HIS A 98 14.48 -20.02 32.26
N GLY A 99 13.71 -18.95 32.00
CA GLY A 99 14.15 -17.57 32.23
C GLY A 99 15.28 -17.10 31.29
N GLN A 100 15.48 -17.77 30.16
CA GLN A 100 16.35 -17.27 29.09
C GLN A 100 15.55 -16.34 28.18
N LEU A 101 16.11 -15.15 27.93
CA LEU A 101 15.68 -14.27 26.85
C LEU A 101 15.92 -15.00 25.53
N VAL A 102 14.84 -15.50 24.92
CA VAL A 102 14.90 -16.02 23.56
C VAL A 102 14.64 -14.84 22.63
N ASP A 103 15.63 -14.50 21.82
CA ASP A 103 15.51 -13.49 20.78
C ASP A 103 14.44 -13.97 19.78
N LYS A 104 13.31 -13.25 19.71
CA LYS A 104 12.16 -13.65 18.90
C LYS A 104 12.45 -13.33 17.44
N SER A 105 12.15 -14.33 16.60
CA SER A 105 12.12 -14.25 15.13
C SER A 105 11.76 -12.86 14.62
N GLN A 106 12.60 -12.27 13.77
CA GLN A 106 12.28 -11.03 13.08
C GLN A 106 11.17 -11.30 12.07
N GLU A 107 9.96 -10.79 12.35
CA GLU A 107 8.85 -10.82 11.40
C GLU A 107 8.94 -9.56 10.54
N LEU A 108 8.93 -9.75 9.21
CA LEU A 108 8.84 -8.65 8.26
C LEU A 108 7.37 -8.33 8.04
N SER A 109 6.97 -7.10 8.31
CA SER A 109 5.59 -6.64 8.11
C SER A 109 5.54 -5.49 7.12
N ILE A 110 4.40 -5.36 6.44
CA ILE A 110 4.07 -4.18 5.67
C ILE A 110 3.88 -3.04 6.66
N VAL A 111 4.52 -1.90 6.40
CA VAL A 111 4.38 -0.72 7.25
C VAL A 111 3.21 0.11 6.75
N THR A 112 2.30 0.46 7.63
CA THR A 112 1.35 1.55 7.42
C THR A 112 1.78 2.77 8.25
N VAL A 113 1.43 3.97 7.78
CA VAL A 113 1.75 5.23 8.45
C VAL A 113 0.51 6.10 8.58
N THR A 114 0.53 7.08 9.48
CA THR A 114 -0.52 8.10 9.57
C THR A 114 -0.31 9.15 8.48
N GLY A 115 -1.31 9.33 7.62
CA GLY A 115 -1.38 10.40 6.62
C GLY A 115 -1.66 11.77 7.23
N PRO A 116 -1.52 12.87 6.46
CA PRO A 116 -1.75 14.23 6.95
C PRO A 116 -3.20 14.49 7.36
N ASP A 117 -4.15 13.71 6.84
CA ASP A 117 -5.57 13.71 7.21
C ASP A 117 -5.89 12.81 8.42
N GLY A 118 -4.87 12.20 9.03
CA GLY A 118 -4.99 11.30 10.19
C GLY A 118 -5.35 9.86 9.84
N ARG A 119 -5.63 9.54 8.57
CA ARG A 119 -5.93 8.16 8.16
C ARG A 119 -4.69 7.30 8.13
N THR A 120 -4.86 6.00 8.37
CA THR A 120 -3.82 5.01 8.10
C THR A 120 -3.66 4.85 6.59
N VAL A 121 -2.44 5.03 6.07
CA VAL A 121 -2.10 4.90 4.65
C VAL A 121 -1.02 3.85 4.43
N LEU A 122 -1.06 3.18 3.28
CA LEU A 122 0.02 2.31 2.81
C LEU A 122 1.01 3.13 1.96
N PRO A 123 2.24 3.37 2.42
CA PRO A 123 3.29 3.94 1.59
C PRO A 123 3.77 2.92 0.55
N VAL A 124 3.89 3.35 -0.71
CA VAL A 124 4.55 2.60 -1.78
C VAL A 124 5.51 3.48 -2.54
N PHE A 125 6.46 2.88 -3.26
CA PHE A 125 7.51 3.63 -3.94
C PHE A 125 7.64 3.26 -5.40
N SER A 126 7.89 4.26 -6.23
CA SER A 126 8.21 4.08 -7.64
C SER A 126 9.62 3.50 -7.82
N SER A 127 10.56 3.82 -6.93
CA SER A 127 11.97 3.43 -7.03
C SER A 127 12.62 3.08 -5.70
N VAL A 128 13.73 2.34 -5.76
CA VAL A 128 14.56 2.02 -4.59
C VAL A 128 15.15 3.30 -3.98
N GLN A 129 15.45 4.31 -4.81
CA GLN A 129 15.97 5.60 -4.36
C GLN A 129 14.94 6.33 -3.48
N ALA A 130 13.68 6.44 -3.92
CA ALA A 130 12.62 7.07 -3.16
C ALA A 130 12.36 6.32 -1.84
N MET A 131 12.30 4.99 -1.89
CA MET A 131 12.12 4.16 -0.68
C MET A 131 13.26 4.32 0.32
N SER A 132 14.51 4.33 -0.16
CA SER A 132 15.70 4.47 0.70
C SER A 132 15.80 5.87 1.32
N ALA A 133 15.31 6.89 0.62
CA ALA A 133 15.20 8.24 1.16
C ALA A 133 14.17 8.33 2.29
N TRP A 134 13.05 7.59 2.16
CA TRP A 134 12.02 7.48 3.20
C TRP A 134 12.49 6.66 4.40
N ASN A 135 13.04 5.46 4.18
CA ASN A 135 13.58 4.61 5.23
C ASN A 135 14.70 3.70 4.71
N ARG A 136 15.93 3.92 5.20
CA ARG A 136 17.13 3.17 4.77
C ARG A 136 17.14 1.70 5.19
N THR A 137 16.31 1.29 6.15
CA THR A 137 16.23 -0.12 6.58
C THR A 137 15.11 -0.88 5.88
N ALA A 138 14.26 -0.19 5.11
CA ALA A 138 13.18 -0.82 4.37
C ALA A 138 13.72 -1.74 3.26
N ARG A 139 13.12 -2.92 3.15
CA ARG A 139 13.42 -3.90 2.10
C ARG A 139 12.33 -3.86 1.04
N PRO A 140 12.68 -3.79 -0.25
CA PRO A 140 11.69 -3.63 -1.31
C PRO A 140 11.03 -4.96 -1.64
N ILE A 141 9.69 -4.98 -1.69
CA ILE A 141 8.94 -6.02 -2.40
C ILE A 141 8.35 -5.43 -3.68
N PRO A 142 8.74 -5.93 -4.88
CA PRO A 142 8.11 -5.51 -6.11
C PRO A 142 6.69 -6.05 -6.24
N ALA A 143 5.74 -5.17 -6.55
CA ALA A 143 4.34 -5.49 -6.81
C ALA A 143 3.82 -4.58 -7.94
N ASP A 144 2.89 -5.07 -8.76
CA ASP A 144 2.13 -4.19 -9.65
C ASP A 144 1.07 -3.40 -8.86
N GLY A 145 0.47 -2.38 -9.48
CA GLY A 145 -0.55 -1.55 -8.84
C GLY A 145 -1.76 -2.34 -8.34
N VAL A 146 -2.17 -3.40 -9.06
CA VAL A 146 -3.27 -4.29 -8.65
C VAL A 146 -2.94 -5.01 -7.34
N ARG A 147 -1.74 -5.59 -7.24
CA ARG A 147 -1.25 -6.24 -6.02
C ARG A 147 -1.07 -5.25 -4.87
N VAL A 148 -0.64 -4.02 -5.15
CA VAL A 148 -0.60 -2.95 -4.15
C VAL A 148 -1.99 -2.65 -3.60
N ALA A 149 -3.01 -2.56 -4.46
CA ALA A 149 -4.38 -2.32 -4.01
C ALA A 149 -4.94 -3.48 -3.15
N LEU A 150 -4.62 -4.73 -3.51
CA LEU A 150 -4.98 -5.90 -2.71
C LEU A 150 -4.23 -5.94 -1.37
N ALA A 151 -2.95 -5.52 -1.34
CA ALA A 151 -2.18 -5.39 -0.12
C ALA A 151 -2.76 -4.32 0.80
N ALA A 152 -3.12 -3.16 0.26
CA ALA A 152 -3.79 -2.09 1.01
C ALA A 152 -5.09 -2.58 1.67
N ALA A 153 -5.92 -3.33 0.93
CA ALA A 153 -7.13 -3.94 1.48
C ALA A 153 -6.83 -4.95 2.60
N SER A 154 -5.76 -5.73 2.47
CA SER A 154 -5.32 -6.71 3.49
C SER A 154 -4.83 -6.03 4.76
N GLU A 155 -4.18 -4.87 4.62
CA GLU A 155 -3.73 -4.01 5.71
C GLU A 155 -4.82 -3.05 6.23
N GLN A 156 -6.08 -3.24 5.80
CA GLN A 156 -7.23 -2.43 6.22
C GLN A 156 -7.03 -0.92 6.00
N THR A 157 -6.33 -0.54 4.93
CA THR A 157 -6.19 0.85 4.52
C THR A 157 -6.89 1.11 3.19
N ASP A 158 -7.58 2.24 3.15
CA ASP A 158 -8.31 2.72 1.99
C ASP A 158 -7.50 3.73 1.15
N VAL A 159 -6.25 4.00 1.54
CA VAL A 159 -5.41 5.03 0.92
C VAL A 159 -3.99 4.52 0.74
N VAL A 160 -3.48 4.68 -0.48
CA VAL A 160 -2.07 4.43 -0.80
C VAL A 160 -1.40 5.76 -1.11
N VAL A 161 -0.20 5.97 -0.58
CA VAL A 161 0.63 7.14 -0.91
C VAL A 161 1.87 6.67 -1.65
N LEU A 162 1.97 7.06 -2.93
CA LEU A 162 3.16 6.87 -3.74
C LEU A 162 4.23 7.89 -3.33
N ASP A 163 5.47 7.43 -3.19
CA ASP A 163 6.67 8.23 -2.91
C ASP A 163 6.44 9.36 -1.89
N PRO A 164 5.97 9.05 -0.67
CA PRO A 164 5.71 10.05 0.36
C PRO A 164 6.96 10.92 0.61
N THR A 165 6.70 12.22 0.84
CA THR A 165 7.67 13.28 1.10
C THR A 165 8.64 13.59 -0.04
N SER A 166 8.31 13.17 -1.26
CA SER A 166 9.11 13.41 -2.46
C SER A 166 8.40 14.31 -3.50
N SER A 167 9.11 14.68 -4.57
CA SER A 167 8.51 15.41 -5.70
C SER A 167 7.49 14.58 -6.50
N THR A 168 7.55 13.25 -6.40
CA THR A 168 6.63 12.31 -7.07
C THR A 168 5.51 11.84 -6.15
N GLU A 169 5.37 12.46 -4.97
CA GLU A 169 4.31 12.15 -4.02
C GLU A 169 2.94 12.21 -4.69
N PHE A 170 2.12 11.16 -4.56
CA PHE A 170 0.76 11.11 -5.09
C PHE A 170 -0.11 10.17 -4.27
N ALA A 171 -1.30 10.62 -3.88
CA ALA A 171 -2.23 9.85 -3.07
C ALA A 171 -3.32 9.21 -3.92
N VAL A 172 -3.48 7.90 -3.75
CA VAL A 172 -4.54 7.09 -4.35
C VAL A 172 -5.58 6.80 -3.28
N ARG A 173 -6.75 7.45 -3.37
CA ARG A 173 -7.87 7.31 -2.44
C ARG A 173 -8.75 6.10 -2.78
N ARG A 174 -9.67 5.77 -1.87
CA ARG A 174 -10.50 4.56 -1.91
C ARG A 174 -11.15 4.28 -3.27
N PRO A 175 -11.88 5.20 -3.93
CA PRO A 175 -12.54 4.89 -5.20
C PRO A 175 -11.55 4.52 -6.31
N ALA A 176 -10.41 5.22 -6.38
CA ALA A 176 -9.34 4.93 -7.34
C ALA A 176 -8.66 3.59 -7.01
N LEU A 177 -8.40 3.33 -5.73
CA LEU A 177 -7.77 2.10 -5.26
C LEU A 177 -8.62 0.87 -5.58
N TRP A 178 -9.94 0.96 -5.38
CA TRP A 178 -10.89 -0.09 -5.72
C TRP A 178 -10.96 -0.34 -7.23
N ALA A 179 -10.92 0.73 -8.03
CA ALA A 179 -10.86 0.62 -9.47
C ALA A 179 -9.55 -0.04 -9.93
N ILE A 180 -8.41 0.29 -9.31
CA ILE A 180 -7.11 -0.38 -9.52
C ILE A 180 -7.23 -1.89 -9.25
N ALA A 181 -7.72 -2.28 -8.06
CA ALA A 181 -7.88 -3.69 -7.68
C ALA A 181 -8.74 -4.49 -8.67
N GLN A 182 -9.78 -3.85 -9.22
CA GLN A 182 -10.70 -4.46 -10.19
C GLN A 182 -10.22 -4.35 -11.66
N SER A 183 -9.07 -3.74 -11.91
CA SER A 183 -8.58 -3.47 -13.27
C SER A 183 -9.58 -2.68 -14.13
N GLN A 184 -10.34 -1.76 -13.51
CA GLN A 184 -11.33 -0.91 -14.16
C GLN A 184 -10.86 0.55 -14.26
N PRO A 185 -11.24 1.29 -15.32
CA PRO A 185 -10.95 2.72 -15.41
C PRO A 185 -11.59 3.49 -14.26
N TRP A 186 -10.97 4.61 -13.88
CA TRP A 186 -11.44 5.47 -12.80
C TRP A 186 -11.56 6.92 -13.27
N THR A 187 -12.60 7.59 -12.78
CA THR A 187 -12.83 9.02 -13.00
C THR A 187 -12.89 9.73 -11.65
N PRO A 188 -12.16 10.85 -11.45
CA PRO A 188 -12.24 11.64 -10.23
C PRO A 188 -13.66 12.14 -9.97
N SER A 189 -14.08 12.20 -8.71
CA SER A 189 -15.46 12.52 -8.32
C SER A 189 -15.96 13.88 -8.84
N PHE A 190 -15.08 14.88 -8.93
CA PHE A 190 -15.43 16.20 -9.48
C PHE A 190 -15.65 16.21 -11.01
N ALA A 191 -15.15 15.19 -11.72
CA ALA A 191 -15.25 15.04 -13.17
C ALA A 191 -16.27 13.96 -13.58
N ASP A 192 -16.80 13.19 -12.64
CA ASP A 192 -17.72 12.07 -12.90
C ASP A 192 -19.17 12.57 -13.14
N PRO A 193 -19.76 12.31 -14.32
CA PRO A 193 -21.14 12.68 -14.61
C PRO A 193 -22.16 12.05 -13.65
N LEU A 194 -21.95 10.80 -13.21
CA LEU A 194 -22.89 10.14 -12.30
C LEU A 194 -22.89 10.80 -10.92
N VAL A 195 -21.72 11.25 -10.46
CA VAL A 195 -21.59 12.00 -9.20
C VAL A 195 -22.27 13.36 -9.34
N ARG A 196 -22.06 14.07 -10.45
CA ARG A 196 -22.75 15.33 -10.75
C ARG A 196 -24.27 15.16 -10.71
N ASP A 197 -24.81 14.19 -11.43
CA ASP A 197 -26.24 13.91 -11.49
C ASP A 197 -26.81 13.56 -10.11
N ALA A 198 -26.05 12.86 -9.26
CA ALA A 198 -26.45 12.57 -7.89
C ALA A 198 -26.54 13.82 -7.02
N PHE A 199 -25.56 14.73 -7.11
CA PHE A 199 -25.60 16.00 -6.39
C PHE A 199 -26.71 16.92 -6.91
N GLU A 200 -26.95 16.98 -8.22
CA GLU A 200 -28.04 17.77 -8.80
C GLU A 200 -29.41 17.24 -8.34
N ARG A 201 -29.65 15.93 -8.40
CA ARG A 201 -30.87 15.31 -7.84
C ARG A 201 -31.06 15.61 -6.35
N SER A 202 -29.97 15.67 -5.58
CA SER A 202 -30.03 15.88 -4.13
C SER A 202 -30.59 17.25 -3.72
N ILE A 203 -30.51 18.24 -4.62
CA ILE A 203 -30.95 19.61 -4.37
C ILE A 203 -32.31 19.94 -5.01
N GLU A 204 -32.87 19.08 -5.88
CA GLU A 204 -34.15 19.33 -6.59
C GLU A 204 -35.31 19.67 -5.66
N GLN A 205 -35.36 19.05 -4.48
CA GLN A 205 -36.41 19.26 -3.48
C GLN A 205 -36.04 20.28 -2.40
N GLU A 206 -34.88 20.93 -2.53
CA GLU A 206 -34.35 21.85 -1.54
C GLU A 206 -34.39 23.30 -2.03
N LEU A 207 -35.54 23.95 -1.82
CA LEU A 207 -35.82 25.30 -2.34
C LEU A 207 -34.80 26.37 -1.95
N ALA A 208 -34.08 26.18 -0.85
CA ALA A 208 -33.05 27.09 -0.37
C ALA A 208 -31.75 27.03 -1.21
N VAL A 209 -31.56 25.98 -2.03
CA VAL A 209 -30.37 25.74 -2.84
C VAL A 209 -30.69 25.97 -4.30
N VAL A 210 -30.01 26.94 -4.91
CA VAL A 210 -30.23 27.37 -6.30
C VAL A 210 -29.29 26.64 -7.27
N SER A 211 -28.10 26.24 -6.80
CA SER A 211 -27.12 25.56 -7.65
C SER A 211 -26.18 24.69 -6.84
N VAL A 212 -25.65 23.64 -7.47
CA VAL A 212 -24.52 22.85 -6.95
C VAL A 212 -23.40 22.81 -7.99
N ARG A 213 -22.15 23.01 -7.56
CA ARG A 213 -20.96 22.83 -8.40
C ARG A 213 -19.96 21.95 -7.69
N LEU A 214 -19.29 21.08 -8.45
CA LEU A 214 -18.29 20.15 -7.95
C LEU A 214 -16.89 20.61 -8.36
N ARG A 215 -15.96 20.64 -7.41
CA ARG A 215 -14.56 21.03 -7.64
C ARG A 215 -13.58 20.10 -6.95
N ALA A 216 -12.39 19.98 -7.51
CA ALA A 216 -11.26 19.33 -6.84
C ALA A 216 -10.89 20.11 -5.56
N GLY A 217 -10.94 19.43 -4.42
CA GLY A 217 -10.51 19.97 -3.12
C GLY A 217 -9.04 19.69 -2.79
N ASP A 218 -8.43 18.73 -3.49
CA ASP A 218 -7.03 18.35 -3.36
C ASP A 218 -6.39 18.25 -4.76
N PRO A 219 -6.21 19.38 -5.47
CA PRO A 219 -5.80 19.38 -6.87
C PRO A 219 -4.38 18.84 -7.11
N GLU A 220 -3.56 18.74 -6.06
CA GLU A 220 -2.24 18.11 -6.14
C GLU A 220 -2.26 16.62 -5.80
N ALA A 221 -3.39 16.07 -5.33
CA ALA A 221 -3.54 14.70 -4.84
C ALA A 221 -2.48 14.35 -3.78
N LYS A 222 -2.38 15.16 -2.73
CA LYS A 222 -1.39 15.00 -1.62
C LYS A 222 -2.03 14.78 -0.26
N LEU A 223 -3.33 14.51 -0.20
CA LEU A 223 -4.11 14.42 1.04
C LEU A 223 -4.11 15.72 1.85
N ALA A 224 -3.94 16.87 1.20
CA ALA A 224 -3.93 18.18 1.87
C ALA A 224 -5.33 18.69 2.26
N GLY A 225 -6.38 18.03 1.77
CA GLY A 225 -7.79 18.36 2.05
C GLY A 225 -8.75 17.26 1.60
N SER A 226 -10.05 17.56 1.64
CA SER A 226 -11.08 16.69 1.04
C SER A 226 -10.87 16.58 -0.47
N GLU A 227 -11.16 15.42 -1.06
CA GLU A 227 -11.03 15.28 -2.52
C GLU A 227 -12.03 16.15 -3.30
N LEU A 228 -13.24 16.32 -2.76
CA LEU A 228 -14.34 17.00 -3.40
C LEU A 228 -14.76 18.22 -2.59
N VAL A 229 -14.89 19.37 -3.25
CA VAL A 229 -15.56 20.54 -2.71
C VAL A 229 -16.90 20.69 -3.41
N VAL A 230 -17.98 20.59 -2.63
CA VAL A 230 -19.36 20.81 -3.06
C VAL A 230 -19.70 22.26 -2.80
N GLU A 231 -19.74 23.07 -3.85
CA GLU A 231 -20.15 24.47 -3.78
C GLU A 231 -21.66 24.59 -3.92
N LEU A 232 -22.34 25.04 -2.87
CA LEU A 232 -23.77 25.28 -2.85
C LEU A 232 -24.06 26.79 -3.03
N GLY A 233 -24.86 27.11 -4.04
CA GLY A 233 -25.44 28.44 -4.23
C GLY A 233 -26.75 28.52 -3.45
N LEU A 234 -26.85 29.44 -2.50
CA LEU A 234 -27.99 29.56 -1.60
C LEU A 234 -28.81 30.82 -1.84
N LEU A 235 -30.12 30.74 -1.60
CA LEU A 235 -30.96 31.93 -1.51
C LEU A 235 -30.47 32.87 -0.41
N GLN A 236 -30.60 34.17 -0.66
CA GLN A 236 -30.25 35.18 0.33
C GLN A 236 -31.31 35.24 1.45
N GLY A 237 -30.88 35.69 2.63
CA GLY A 237 -31.77 35.94 3.77
C GLY A 237 -32.10 34.71 4.62
N LEU A 238 -31.45 33.57 4.38
CA LEU A 238 -31.54 32.41 5.27
C LEU A 238 -31.00 32.76 6.66
N THR A 239 -31.78 32.42 7.68
CA THR A 239 -31.29 32.40 9.06
C THR A 239 -30.30 31.26 9.26
N GLN A 240 -29.47 31.35 10.30
CA GLN A 240 -28.53 30.27 10.64
C GLN A 240 -29.24 28.94 10.89
N GLN A 241 -30.40 28.96 11.56
CA GLN A 241 -31.19 27.77 11.84
C GLN A 241 -31.74 27.12 10.56
N GLU A 242 -32.17 27.91 9.58
CA GLU A 242 -32.62 27.40 8.29
C GLU A 242 -31.46 26.81 7.50
N LEU A 243 -30.31 27.48 7.48
CA LEU A 243 -29.09 26.98 6.84
C LEU A 243 -28.66 25.64 7.44
N ASP A 244 -28.57 25.53 8.76
CA ASP A 244 -28.17 24.30 9.44
C ASP A 244 -29.15 23.16 9.12
N ALA A 245 -30.46 23.45 9.07
CA ALA A 245 -31.48 22.47 8.72
C ALA A 245 -31.35 21.99 7.25
N VAL A 246 -31.05 22.90 6.32
CA VAL A 246 -30.79 22.58 4.90
C VAL A 246 -29.56 21.68 4.78
N LEU A 247 -28.45 22.07 5.40
CA LEU A 247 -27.20 21.30 5.35
C LEU A 247 -27.34 19.91 5.99
N ALA A 248 -28.07 19.80 7.11
CA ALA A 248 -28.32 18.52 7.74
C ALA A 248 -29.13 17.56 6.83
N ARG A 249 -30.16 18.07 6.14
CA ARG A 249 -30.92 17.26 5.17
C ARG A 249 -30.09 16.82 3.99
N LEU A 250 -29.30 17.74 3.41
CA LEU A 250 -28.39 17.41 2.30
C LEU A 250 -27.37 16.37 2.70
N ALA A 251 -26.73 16.53 3.87
CA ALA A 251 -25.77 15.56 4.39
C ALA A 251 -26.40 14.16 4.55
N GLN A 252 -27.63 14.07 5.07
CA GLN A 252 -28.37 12.81 5.15
C GLN A 252 -28.67 12.19 3.78
N ARG A 253 -29.10 13.01 2.80
CA ARG A 253 -29.35 12.53 1.43
C ARG A 253 -28.07 12.03 0.77
N TRP A 254 -26.96 12.76 0.91
CA TRP A 254 -25.68 12.39 0.32
C TRP A 254 -25.12 11.11 0.94
N ALA A 255 -25.25 10.94 2.25
CA ALA A 255 -24.83 9.71 2.93
C ALA A 255 -25.67 8.48 2.51
N ALA A 256 -26.91 8.69 2.06
CA ALA A 256 -27.81 7.63 1.62
C ALA A 256 -27.77 7.36 0.11
N ASP A 257 -27.16 8.24 -0.70
CA ASP A 257 -27.02 8.03 -2.14
C ASP A 257 -25.80 7.13 -2.42
N GLU A 258 -26.07 5.96 -3.02
CA GLU A 258 -25.05 4.95 -3.29
C GLU A 258 -23.95 5.45 -4.24
N VAL A 259 -24.27 6.32 -5.20
CA VAL A 259 -23.28 6.86 -6.14
C VAL A 259 -22.31 7.75 -5.39
N ILE A 260 -22.82 8.65 -4.53
CA ILE A 260 -21.96 9.53 -3.72
C ILE A 260 -21.13 8.70 -2.75
N ALA A 261 -21.75 7.78 -2.00
CA ALA A 261 -21.04 6.97 -1.00
C ALA A 261 -19.92 6.11 -1.61
N THR A 262 -20.15 5.52 -2.79
CA THR A 262 -19.15 4.65 -3.43
C THR A 262 -18.06 5.42 -4.15
N ARG A 263 -18.40 6.54 -4.82
CA ARG A 263 -17.48 7.27 -5.70
C ARG A 263 -16.80 8.48 -5.08
N VAL A 264 -17.25 8.95 -3.92
CA VAL A 264 -16.66 10.09 -3.21
C VAL A 264 -15.94 9.60 -1.93
N ASP A 265 -14.63 9.80 -1.85
CA ASP A 265 -13.80 9.46 -0.67
C ASP A 265 -14.07 10.40 0.50
N SER A 266 -14.08 11.70 0.24
CA SER A 266 -14.23 12.76 1.24
C SER A 266 -14.74 14.02 0.58
N LEU A 267 -15.57 14.79 1.29
CA LEU A 267 -16.09 16.04 0.78
C LEU A 267 -15.99 17.17 1.80
N ALA A 268 -15.95 18.39 1.29
CA ALA A 268 -16.14 19.62 2.05
C ALA A 268 -17.24 20.44 1.38
N VAL A 269 -17.98 21.21 2.16
CA VAL A 269 -19.04 22.10 1.65
C VAL A 269 -18.55 23.53 1.65
N SER A 270 -18.73 24.22 0.53
CA SER A 270 -18.49 25.66 0.39
C SER A 270 -19.80 26.35 0.04
N LEU A 271 -20.10 27.45 0.73
CA LEU A 271 -21.35 28.19 0.52
C LEU A 271 -21.05 29.46 -0.27
N ARG A 272 -21.90 29.75 -1.25
CA ARG A 272 -21.90 31.03 -1.97
C ARG A 272 -23.31 31.60 -2.04
N PRO A 273 -23.48 32.93 -2.01
CA PRO A 273 -24.73 33.54 -2.42
C PRO A 273 -25.07 33.10 -3.85
N ALA A 274 -26.35 32.81 -4.11
CA ALA A 274 -26.82 32.66 -5.48
C ALA A 274 -26.64 33.97 -6.25
N ASP A 275 -26.19 33.86 -7.51
CA ASP A 275 -26.07 34.99 -8.45
C ASP A 275 -27.46 35.53 -8.87
#